data_AF-A0A5B0NYP4-F1
#
_entry.id   AF-A0A5B0NYP4-F1
#
_cell.length_a   1.000
_cell.length_b   1.000
_cell.length_c   1.000
_cell.angle_alpha   90.00
_cell.angle_beta   90.00
_cell.angle_gamma   90.00
#
_symmetry.space_group_name_H-M   'P 1'
#
loop_
_entity.id
_entity.type
_entity.pdbx_description
1 polymer ?
#
loop_
_entity_poly.entity_id
_entity_poly.type
_entity_poly.pdbx_seq_one_letter_code
_entity_poly.pdbx_strand_id
1 'polypeptide(L)'
;MDGCEREYHMINELLIVCQQTGPIMTAHGYEFWDQLEKFSSEYDLKPFLESYKELCEFFAKGFPFDQLFEFYTLVSRIGQNIKQLDNPHSQIGCRKQGGDTTSMEKVKPIKPCINLNSKEIVRRDSRDKVNLMMNYAEEISQKMRSGVVSKFLPNRRARKEQLEEIAFLLCDAMSLDYLVTHHEATLQIVFEVYRTDLPLIIKQKTCQLSNFMQEELEQKLFPHLPRKPKNGRRIHREWNLELGKALEHVKLSNKNVMSHECLTNTLRSYREGHGFLDDQTLDESTRQNGINDYSKWVKSILGIFRLHTGSLGIIPLQNTPVVWKAMKKATEREFATISMGNAKVLVACLRRAQRAIRNVLVLDRIYYAMRLVKQSKRRQFLKDVKARFESSQQTNKMTQIEAKILERLYTLIGNNSEKSDYDFWKQSILSIMSYLTTYMVNTLGDMFSDCSRDFLSAGKKYDEELLQEGSLIESKLVFKEIRQDWLSERAKEEITWILESYTDEHIQSLQHKFMTKKELYGIPLITPK
;
A
#
# COMPACT_ATOMS: atom_id res chain seq x y z
N MET A 1 0.12 -28.77 -14.48
CA MET A 1 1.13 -28.68 -13.40
C MET A 1 0.64 -27.79 -12.25
N ASP A 2 -0.15 -26.74 -12.49
CA ASP A 2 -0.78 -25.83 -11.49
C ASP A 2 -1.49 -26.43 -10.25
N GLY A 3 -1.86 -27.73 -10.25
CA GLY A 3 -2.57 -28.34 -9.12
C GLY A 3 -1.65 -28.66 -7.93
N CYS A 4 -0.47 -29.21 -8.20
CA CYS A 4 0.46 -29.69 -7.18
C CYS A 4 1.13 -28.54 -6.41
N GLU A 5 1.41 -27.42 -7.10
CA GLU A 5 2.07 -26.25 -6.52
C GLU A 5 1.14 -25.44 -5.60
N ARG A 6 -0.15 -25.33 -5.94
CA ARG A 6 -1.15 -24.67 -5.06
C ARG A 6 -1.41 -25.48 -3.79
N GLU A 7 -1.43 -26.81 -3.90
CA GLU A 7 -1.50 -27.71 -2.74
C GLU A 7 -0.28 -27.51 -1.84
N TYR A 8 0.92 -27.43 -2.42
CA TYR A 8 2.16 -27.14 -1.68
C TYR A 8 2.06 -25.84 -0.87
N HIS A 9 1.56 -24.75 -1.45
CA HIS A 9 1.40 -23.49 -0.72
C HIS A 9 0.41 -23.60 0.45
N MET A 10 -0.71 -24.28 0.24
CA MET A 10 -1.72 -24.48 1.28
C MET A 10 -1.19 -25.36 2.42
N ILE A 11 -0.45 -26.41 2.11
CA ILE A 11 0.20 -27.28 3.10
C ILE A 11 1.29 -26.49 3.85
N ASN A 12 2.12 -25.72 3.15
CA ASN A 12 3.16 -24.92 3.79
C ASN A 12 2.55 -23.87 4.75
N GLU A 13 1.49 -23.19 4.34
CA GLU A 13 0.75 -22.25 5.20
C GLU A 13 0.19 -22.95 6.44
N LEU A 14 -0.44 -24.12 6.26
CA LEU A 14 -0.94 -24.96 7.35
C LEU A 14 0.19 -25.34 8.33
N LEU A 15 1.34 -25.76 7.82
CA LEU A 15 2.50 -26.14 8.63
C LEU A 15 2.99 -24.97 9.48
N ILE A 16 3.16 -23.78 8.89
CA ILE A 16 3.64 -22.60 9.65
C ILE A 16 2.62 -22.21 10.73
N VAL A 17 1.31 -22.25 10.44
CA VAL A 17 0.28 -21.95 11.44
C VAL A 17 0.28 -23.00 12.56
N CYS A 18 0.27 -24.30 12.24
CA CYS A 18 0.26 -25.36 13.24
C CYS A 18 1.54 -25.41 14.07
N GLN A 19 2.70 -25.07 13.50
CA GLN A 19 3.94 -25.00 14.25
C GLN A 19 3.87 -23.97 15.39
N GLN A 20 3.20 -22.83 15.16
CA GLN A 20 3.11 -21.75 16.15
C GLN A 20 1.90 -21.89 17.08
N THR A 21 0.77 -22.37 16.56
CA THR A 21 -0.50 -22.42 17.29
C THR A 21 -0.85 -23.80 17.83
N GLY A 22 -0.29 -24.86 17.26
CA GLY A 22 -0.56 -26.25 17.63
C GLY A 22 -0.33 -26.55 19.11
N PRO A 23 0.82 -26.16 19.71
CA PRO A 23 1.04 -26.36 21.15
C PRO A 23 -0.05 -25.71 22.02
N ILE A 24 -0.52 -24.52 21.65
CA ILE A 24 -1.59 -23.81 22.37
C ILE A 24 -2.93 -24.52 22.19
N MET A 25 -3.25 -24.94 20.97
CA MET A 25 -4.50 -25.65 20.66
C MET A 25 -4.59 -26.99 21.38
N THR A 26 -3.49 -27.75 21.43
CA THR A 26 -3.42 -29.00 22.18
C THR A 26 -3.57 -28.78 23.69
N ALA A 27 -3.01 -27.70 24.24
CA ALA A 27 -3.11 -27.37 25.66
C ALA A 27 -4.54 -27.03 26.13
N HIS A 28 -5.43 -26.56 25.25
CA HIS A 28 -6.84 -26.31 25.58
C HIS A 28 -7.66 -27.60 25.82
N GLY A 29 -7.11 -28.78 25.48
CA GLY A 29 -7.71 -30.07 25.83
C GLY A 29 -8.99 -30.41 25.07
N TYR A 30 -9.78 -31.33 25.63
CA TYR A 30 -10.92 -31.96 24.93
C TYR A 30 -12.03 -30.95 24.56
N GLU A 31 -12.26 -29.93 25.40
CA GLU A 31 -13.32 -28.93 25.18
C GLU A 31 -13.10 -28.11 23.90
N PHE A 32 -11.84 -27.88 23.53
CA PHE A 32 -11.48 -27.19 22.29
C PHE A 32 -11.83 -28.03 21.07
N TRP A 33 -11.38 -29.29 21.08
CA TRP A 33 -11.57 -30.19 19.95
C TRP A 33 -13.04 -30.56 19.74
N ASP A 34 -13.81 -30.78 20.81
CA ASP A 34 -15.26 -31.03 20.72
C ASP A 34 -16.01 -29.84 20.09
N GLN A 35 -15.62 -28.60 20.45
CA GLN A 35 -16.19 -27.41 19.83
C GLN A 35 -15.83 -27.32 18.35
N LEU A 36 -14.59 -27.60 17.97
CA LEU A 36 -14.16 -27.59 16.57
C LEU A 36 -14.81 -28.72 15.75
N GLU A 37 -15.02 -29.89 16.35
CA GLU A 37 -15.66 -31.06 15.73
C GLU A 37 -17.13 -30.80 15.36
N LYS A 38 -17.86 -30.10 16.23
CA LYS A 38 -19.23 -29.66 15.94
C LYS A 38 -19.32 -28.86 14.63
N PHE A 39 -18.37 -27.96 14.38
CA PHE A 39 -18.32 -27.21 13.12
C PHE A 39 -17.80 -28.04 11.95
N SER A 40 -16.84 -28.92 12.20
CA SER A 40 -16.36 -29.81 11.13
C SER A 40 -17.47 -30.69 10.55
N SER A 41 -18.45 -31.06 11.38
CA SER A 41 -19.61 -31.84 10.98
C SER A 41 -20.59 -31.04 10.12
N GLU A 42 -20.75 -29.74 10.41
CA GLU A 42 -21.66 -28.84 9.69
C GLU A 42 -21.16 -28.49 8.28
N TYR A 43 -19.83 -28.43 8.11
CA TYR A 43 -19.18 -28.00 6.86
C TYR A 43 -18.45 -29.12 6.08
N ASP A 44 -18.68 -30.38 6.45
CA ASP A 44 -18.05 -31.56 5.84
C ASP A 44 -16.50 -31.51 5.84
N LEU A 45 -15.93 -31.18 7.01
CA LEU A 45 -14.49 -30.99 7.23
C LEU A 45 -13.86 -32.08 8.09
N LYS A 46 -14.62 -33.12 8.48
CA LYS A 46 -14.15 -34.16 9.40
C LYS A 46 -12.82 -34.80 9.00
N PRO A 47 -12.60 -35.22 7.73
CA PRO A 47 -11.32 -35.83 7.34
C PRO A 47 -10.12 -34.89 7.51
N PHE A 48 -10.36 -33.58 7.36
CA PHE A 48 -9.33 -32.57 7.56
C PHE A 48 -9.09 -32.26 9.04
N LEU A 49 -10.12 -32.29 9.87
CA LEU A 49 -10.01 -32.06 11.32
C LEU A 49 -9.05 -33.06 11.99
N GLU A 50 -9.17 -34.34 11.67
CA GLU A 50 -8.28 -35.37 12.23
C GLU A 50 -6.82 -35.10 11.88
N SER A 51 -6.57 -34.80 10.61
CA SER A 51 -5.23 -34.44 10.11
C SER A 51 -4.68 -33.18 10.77
N TYR A 52 -5.56 -32.18 10.97
CA TYR A 52 -5.22 -30.92 11.63
C TYR A 52 -4.85 -31.13 13.10
N LYS A 53 -5.62 -31.96 13.81
CA LYS A 53 -5.38 -32.34 15.19
C LYS A 53 -4.05 -33.07 15.35
N GLU A 54 -3.81 -34.09 14.54
CA GLU A 54 -2.54 -34.84 14.53
C GLU A 54 -1.34 -33.92 14.26
N LEU A 55 -1.48 -32.96 13.34
CA LEU A 55 -0.43 -31.98 13.06
C LEU A 55 -0.16 -31.05 14.24
N CYS A 56 -1.21 -30.58 14.92
CA CYS A 56 -1.05 -29.77 16.13
C CYS A 56 -0.38 -30.55 17.26
N GLU A 57 -0.78 -31.81 17.47
CA GLU A 57 -0.17 -32.70 18.47
C GLU A 57 1.29 -33.02 18.16
N PHE A 58 1.61 -33.21 16.88
CA PHE A 58 2.99 -33.40 16.42
C PHE A 58 3.86 -32.21 16.82
N PHE A 59 3.44 -30.98 16.50
CA PHE A 59 4.19 -29.78 16.89
C PHE A 59 4.17 -29.50 18.41
N ALA A 60 3.12 -29.90 19.13
CA ALA A 60 3.05 -29.80 20.59
C ALA A 60 4.10 -30.67 21.30
N LYS A 61 4.49 -31.80 20.71
CA LYS A 61 5.54 -32.70 21.23
C LYS A 61 6.97 -32.22 20.90
N GLY A 62 7.10 -31.14 20.13
CA GLY A 62 8.38 -30.66 19.59
C GLY A 62 8.76 -31.36 18.29
N PHE A 63 9.70 -30.77 17.53
CA PHE A 63 10.25 -31.35 16.30
C PHE A 63 11.63 -31.96 16.58
N PRO A 64 11.73 -33.27 16.89
CA PRO A 64 13.02 -33.91 17.05
C PRO A 64 13.58 -34.31 15.67
N PHE A 65 14.89 -34.14 15.47
CA PHE A 65 15.58 -34.32 14.19
C PHE A 65 15.45 -35.74 13.60
N ASP A 66 15.11 -36.74 14.41
CA ASP A 66 14.94 -38.14 14.06
C ASP A 66 13.54 -38.47 13.51
N GLN A 67 12.55 -37.58 13.64
CA GLN A 67 11.17 -37.81 13.17
C GLN A 67 10.88 -37.29 11.74
N LEU A 68 11.91 -37.16 10.91
CA LEU A 68 11.78 -36.63 9.55
C LEU A 68 10.88 -37.50 8.66
N PHE A 69 10.96 -38.82 8.79
CA PHE A 69 10.16 -39.75 8.00
C PHE A 69 8.67 -39.68 8.39
N GLU A 70 8.38 -39.64 9.69
CA GLU A 70 7.04 -39.47 10.24
C GLU A 70 6.45 -38.13 9.82
N PHE A 71 7.26 -37.07 9.84
CA PHE A 71 6.86 -35.75 9.36
C PHE A 71 6.45 -35.76 7.89
N TYR A 72 7.27 -36.29 6.99
CA TYR A 72 6.92 -36.34 5.56
C TYR A 72 5.71 -37.26 5.29
N THR A 73 5.55 -38.33 6.07
CA THR A 73 4.38 -39.21 5.98
C THR A 73 3.11 -38.48 6.40
N LEU A 74 3.15 -37.73 7.50
CA LEU A 74 2.06 -36.89 8.00
C LEU A 74 1.68 -35.81 6.96
N VAL A 75 2.67 -35.10 6.42
CA VAL A 75 2.48 -34.09 5.37
C VAL A 75 1.83 -34.69 4.13
N SER A 76 2.27 -35.88 3.70
CA SER A 76 1.70 -36.58 2.54
C SER A 76 0.23 -36.96 2.78
N ARG A 77 -0.09 -37.48 3.97
CA ARG A 77 -1.47 -37.82 4.38
C ARG A 77 -2.37 -36.57 4.42
N ILE A 78 -1.90 -35.47 4.99
CA ILE A 78 -2.63 -34.19 4.96
C ILE A 78 -2.91 -33.77 3.51
N GLY A 79 -1.92 -33.87 2.63
CA GLY A 79 -2.09 -33.58 1.21
C GLY A 79 -3.16 -34.46 0.54
N GLN A 80 -3.26 -35.74 0.91
CA GLN A 80 -4.33 -36.63 0.43
C GLN A 80 -5.70 -36.24 0.98
N ASN A 81 -5.79 -35.87 2.25
CA ASN A 81 -7.07 -35.49 2.88
C ASN A 81 -7.60 -34.15 2.34
N ILE A 82 -6.71 -33.21 2.02
CA ILE A 82 -7.08 -31.99 1.30
C ILE A 82 -7.67 -32.33 -0.09
N LYS A 83 -7.11 -33.32 -0.80
CA LYS A 83 -7.67 -33.77 -2.09
C LYS A 83 -9.03 -34.44 -1.97
N GLN A 84 -9.31 -35.09 -0.84
CA GLN A 84 -10.61 -35.70 -0.59
C GLN A 84 -11.71 -34.63 -0.39
N LEU A 85 -11.37 -33.43 0.11
CA LEU A 85 -12.31 -32.31 0.22
C LEU A 85 -12.84 -31.83 -1.15
N ASP A 86 -12.12 -32.10 -2.25
CA ASP A 86 -12.51 -31.74 -3.62
C ASP A 86 -13.48 -32.77 -4.26
N ASN A 87 -13.66 -33.96 -3.67
CA ASN A 87 -14.43 -35.08 -4.26
C ASN A 87 -15.59 -35.56 -3.35
N PRO A 88 -16.74 -34.87 -3.30
CA PRO A 88 -17.89 -35.30 -2.48
C PRO A 88 -18.65 -36.55 -2.99
N HIS A 89 -18.13 -37.29 -3.99
CA HIS A 89 -18.86 -38.41 -4.63
C HIS A 89 -18.11 -39.74 -4.67
N SER A 90 -17.34 -40.09 -3.65
CA SER A 90 -16.72 -41.42 -3.58
C SER A 90 -16.98 -42.17 -2.28
N GLN A 91 -18.14 -41.96 -1.64
CA GLN A 91 -18.60 -42.84 -0.55
C GLN A 91 -20.12 -42.87 -0.31
N ILE A 92 -20.95 -42.67 -1.35
CA ILE A 92 -22.36 -43.12 -1.29
C ILE A 92 -22.43 -44.48 -1.98
N GLY A 93 -22.24 -45.53 -1.18
CA GLY A 93 -22.64 -46.88 -1.55
C GLY A 93 -24.12 -46.89 -1.90
N CYS A 94 -24.46 -47.51 -3.02
CA CYS A 94 -25.81 -47.80 -3.45
C CYS A 94 -26.70 -48.26 -2.28
N ARG A 95 -27.67 -47.43 -1.88
CA ARG A 95 -28.91 -47.92 -1.30
C ARG A 95 -30.09 -47.31 -2.06
N LYS A 96 -30.63 -48.13 -2.96
CA LYS A 96 -31.99 -47.97 -3.48
C LYS A 96 -32.97 -48.15 -2.32
N GLN A 97 -33.96 -47.26 -2.27
CA GLN A 97 -35.32 -47.33 -1.70
C GLN A 97 -35.64 -45.91 -1.23
N GLY A 98 -36.55 -45.16 -1.84
CA GLY A 98 -38.00 -45.40 -1.88
C GLY A 98 -38.62 -44.16 -1.19
N GLY A 99 -39.58 -43.49 -1.83
CA GLY A 99 -40.11 -42.20 -1.36
C GLY A 99 -40.79 -42.27 0.00
N ASP A 100 -40.75 -41.17 0.77
CA ASP A 100 -41.87 -40.23 0.83
C ASP A 100 -41.54 -39.01 1.68
N THR A 101 -42.26 -37.94 1.40
CA THR A 101 -42.15 -36.56 1.88
C THR A 101 -42.39 -36.37 3.37
N THR A 102 -41.55 -35.60 4.06
CA THR A 102 -42.02 -34.53 4.97
C THR A 102 -40.95 -33.46 5.20
N SER A 103 -41.41 -32.22 5.22
CA SER A 103 -40.73 -30.93 5.24
C SER A 103 -40.09 -30.55 6.58
N MET A 104 -38.85 -30.03 6.55
CA MET A 104 -38.40 -28.90 7.37
C MET A 104 -37.42 -28.03 6.56
N GLU A 105 -37.49 -26.72 6.80
CA GLU A 105 -36.90 -25.63 6.02
C GLU A 105 -35.43 -25.83 5.65
N LYS A 106 -35.18 -25.90 4.33
CA LYS A 106 -33.84 -25.83 3.75
C LYS A 106 -33.36 -24.38 3.79
N VAL A 107 -32.35 -24.12 4.61
CA VAL A 107 -31.49 -22.94 4.49
C VAL A 107 -30.87 -22.95 3.09
N LYS A 108 -31.09 -21.86 2.35
CA LYS A 108 -30.68 -21.72 0.94
C LYS A 108 -29.15 -21.76 0.82
N PRO A 109 -28.61 -22.47 -0.19
CA PRO A 109 -27.18 -22.42 -0.50
C PRO A 109 -26.80 -21.02 -0.99
N ILE A 110 -25.58 -20.61 -0.65
CA ILE A 110 -24.94 -19.37 -1.09
C ILE A 110 -24.94 -19.35 -2.63
N LYS A 111 -25.63 -18.38 -3.24
CA LYS A 111 -25.53 -18.14 -4.68
C LYS A 111 -24.11 -17.64 -5.01
N PRO A 112 -23.36 -18.26 -5.94
CA PRO A 112 -22.11 -17.71 -6.41
C PRO A 112 -22.39 -16.62 -7.45
N CYS A 113 -21.92 -15.41 -7.20
CA CYS A 113 -21.63 -14.47 -8.26
C CYS A 113 -20.31 -14.85 -8.93
N ILE A 114 -20.25 -14.65 -10.26
CA ILE A 114 -19.12 -14.78 -11.19
C ILE A 114 -19.13 -16.11 -11.98
N ASN A 115 -19.30 -15.98 -13.30
CA ASN A 115 -19.00 -17.02 -14.30
C ASN A 115 -17.55 -17.49 -14.13
N LEU A 116 -17.36 -18.66 -13.50
CA LEU A 116 -16.08 -19.35 -13.37
C LEU A 116 -16.20 -20.77 -13.90
N ASN A 117 -15.10 -21.29 -14.45
CA ASN A 117 -15.03 -22.62 -15.02
C ASN A 117 -15.19 -23.70 -13.92
N SER A 118 -15.73 -24.87 -14.24
CA SER A 118 -16.11 -25.92 -13.25
C SER A 118 -14.93 -26.41 -12.39
N LYS A 119 -13.69 -26.35 -12.89
CA LYS A 119 -12.46 -26.67 -12.13
C LYS A 119 -12.02 -25.57 -11.15
N GLU A 120 -12.44 -24.32 -11.34
CA GLU A 120 -12.17 -23.20 -10.42
C GLU A 120 -13.18 -23.14 -9.27
N ILE A 121 -14.40 -23.67 -9.49
CA ILE A 121 -15.45 -23.78 -8.47
C ILE A 121 -15.09 -24.84 -7.43
N VAL A 122 -14.61 -26.01 -7.86
CA VAL A 122 -14.21 -27.12 -6.95
C VAL A 122 -12.95 -26.76 -6.13
N ARG A 123 -11.96 -26.09 -6.73
CA ARG A 123 -10.70 -25.73 -6.05
C ARG A 123 -10.79 -24.52 -5.11
N ARG A 124 -11.81 -23.67 -5.28
CA ARG A 124 -12.14 -22.66 -4.28
C ARG A 124 -12.69 -23.34 -3.01
N ASP A 125 -13.40 -24.45 -3.16
CA ASP A 125 -14.07 -25.13 -2.05
C ASP A 125 -13.08 -25.70 -1.03
N SER A 126 -12.03 -26.45 -1.43
CA SER A 126 -11.06 -27.00 -0.47
C SER A 126 -10.21 -25.94 0.25
N ARG A 127 -9.73 -24.91 -0.46
CA ARG A 127 -8.95 -23.83 0.18
C ARG A 127 -9.82 -23.02 1.14
N ASP A 128 -11.05 -22.70 0.77
CA ASP A 128 -11.98 -22.01 1.66
C ASP A 128 -12.30 -22.86 2.88
N LYS A 129 -12.55 -24.16 2.70
CA LYS A 129 -12.75 -25.14 3.78
C LYS A 129 -11.56 -25.20 4.75
N VAL A 130 -10.33 -25.31 4.24
CA VAL A 130 -9.10 -25.34 5.05
C VAL A 130 -8.90 -24.01 5.80
N ASN A 131 -9.06 -22.88 5.11
CA ASN A 131 -8.96 -21.55 5.73
C ASN A 131 -10.05 -21.36 6.80
N LEU A 132 -11.26 -21.86 6.56
CA LEU A 132 -12.37 -21.76 7.49
C LEU A 132 -12.09 -22.54 8.77
N MET A 133 -11.56 -23.76 8.66
CA MET A 133 -11.14 -24.57 9.81
C MET A 133 -10.08 -23.85 10.64
N MET A 134 -9.02 -23.35 10.01
CA MET A 134 -7.94 -22.62 10.72
C MET A 134 -8.46 -21.35 11.40
N ASN A 135 -9.30 -20.57 10.71
CA ASN A 135 -9.92 -19.38 11.32
C ASN A 135 -10.78 -19.74 12.52
N TYR A 136 -11.59 -20.80 12.46
CA TYR A 136 -12.39 -21.25 13.60
C TYR A 136 -11.52 -21.74 14.75
N ALA A 137 -10.49 -22.55 14.48
CA ALA A 137 -9.56 -23.03 15.49
C ALA A 137 -8.90 -21.86 16.25
N GLU A 138 -8.43 -20.84 15.54
CA GLU A 138 -7.84 -19.66 16.16
C GLU A 138 -8.88 -18.79 16.89
N GLU A 139 -10.07 -18.58 16.33
CA GLU A 139 -11.16 -17.84 17.00
C GLU A 139 -11.61 -18.52 18.31
N ILE A 140 -11.69 -19.85 18.34
CA ILE A 140 -12.00 -20.62 19.56
C ILE A 140 -10.85 -20.46 20.56
N SER A 141 -9.61 -20.66 20.13
CA SER A 141 -8.41 -20.55 20.97
C SER A 141 -8.28 -19.15 21.59
N GLN A 142 -8.63 -18.09 20.85
CA GLN A 142 -8.68 -16.72 21.38
C GLN A 142 -9.78 -16.55 22.43
N LYS A 143 -10.99 -17.08 22.18
CA LYS A 143 -12.08 -16.98 23.15
C LYS A 143 -11.79 -17.76 24.45
N MET A 144 -11.19 -18.95 24.35
CA MET A 144 -10.80 -19.75 25.51
C MET A 144 -9.72 -19.09 26.36
N ARG A 145 -8.78 -18.36 25.72
CA ARG A 145 -7.80 -17.54 26.45
C ARG A 145 -8.43 -16.39 27.24
N SER A 146 -9.59 -15.89 26.80
CA SER A 146 -10.32 -14.83 27.49
C SER A 146 -11.24 -15.34 28.61
N GLY A 147 -11.36 -16.65 28.82
CA GLY A 147 -12.17 -17.26 29.88
C GLY A 147 -12.79 -18.60 29.49
N VAL A 148 -13.48 -19.26 30.43
CA VAL A 148 -14.17 -20.53 30.17
C VAL A 148 -15.38 -20.29 29.26
N VAL A 149 -15.38 -20.91 28.08
CA VAL A 149 -16.45 -20.78 27.09
C VAL A 149 -17.19 -22.11 26.95
N SER A 150 -18.41 -22.16 27.48
CA SER A 150 -19.29 -23.34 27.40
C SER A 150 -19.82 -23.61 25.98
N LYS A 151 -19.87 -22.58 25.11
CA LYS A 151 -20.30 -22.72 23.71
C LYS A 151 -19.74 -21.61 22.80
N PHE A 152 -18.87 -21.98 21.85
CA PHE A 152 -18.49 -21.10 20.77
C PHE A 152 -19.62 -20.93 19.76
N LEU A 153 -19.93 -19.69 19.39
CA LEU A 153 -20.78 -19.37 18.24
C LEU A 153 -19.90 -18.81 17.11
N PRO A 154 -20.02 -19.36 15.88
CA PRO A 154 -19.34 -18.85 14.71
C PRO A 154 -19.59 -17.36 14.51
N ASN A 155 -18.50 -16.61 14.36
CA ASN A 155 -18.62 -15.22 13.96
C ASN A 155 -19.14 -15.13 12.52
N ARG A 156 -19.94 -14.10 12.24
CA ARG A 156 -20.31 -13.77 10.84
C ARG A 156 -19.04 -13.52 10.03
N ARG A 157 -18.97 -14.09 8.83
CA ARG A 157 -17.85 -13.88 7.90
C ARG A 157 -17.88 -12.46 7.32
N ALA A 158 -16.76 -11.99 6.79
CA ALA A 158 -16.64 -10.65 6.23
C ALA A 158 -17.58 -10.42 5.05
N ARG A 159 -18.08 -9.20 4.94
CA ARG A 159 -18.89 -8.78 3.79
C ARG A 159 -18.00 -8.43 2.60
N LYS A 160 -18.59 -8.46 1.41
CA LYS A 160 -17.89 -8.14 0.15
C LYS A 160 -17.22 -6.76 0.21
N GLU A 161 -17.89 -5.76 0.78
CA GLU A 161 -17.36 -4.39 0.87
C GLU A 161 -16.09 -4.35 1.72
N GLN A 162 -15.99 -5.19 2.77
CA GLN A 162 -14.79 -5.27 3.60
C GLN A 162 -13.64 -5.94 2.86
N LEU A 163 -13.91 -6.96 2.06
CA LEU A 163 -12.90 -7.61 1.22
C LEU A 163 -12.40 -6.68 0.12
N GLU A 164 -13.30 -5.92 -0.52
CA GLU A 164 -12.93 -4.91 -1.49
C GLU A 164 -12.12 -3.78 -0.84
N GLU A 165 -12.45 -3.38 0.39
CA GLU A 165 -11.67 -2.39 1.13
C GLU A 165 -10.26 -2.90 1.50
N ILE A 166 -10.12 -4.16 1.92
CA ILE A 166 -8.81 -4.79 2.13
C ILE A 166 -7.98 -4.77 0.83
N ALA A 167 -8.59 -5.17 -0.29
CA ALA A 167 -7.94 -5.17 -1.60
C ALA A 167 -7.50 -3.75 -2.00
N PHE A 168 -8.38 -2.77 -1.79
CA PHE A 168 -8.10 -1.36 -2.09
C PHE A 168 -6.91 -0.85 -1.27
N LEU A 169 -6.92 -1.06 0.05
CA LEU A 169 -5.86 -0.56 0.94
C LEU A 169 -4.50 -1.19 0.63
N LEU A 170 -4.45 -2.48 0.27
CA LEU A 170 -3.22 -3.14 -0.17
C LEU A 170 -2.71 -2.58 -1.50
N CYS A 171 -3.58 -2.39 -2.49
CA CYS A 171 -3.23 -1.72 -3.73
C CYS A 171 -2.70 -0.30 -3.48
N ASP A 172 -3.41 0.46 -2.66
CA ASP A 172 -3.11 1.87 -2.40
C ASP A 172 -1.82 2.05 -1.60
N ALA A 173 -1.55 1.17 -0.63
CA ALA A 173 -0.29 1.15 0.12
C ALA A 173 0.93 0.76 -0.74
N MET A 174 0.73 -0.08 -1.75
CA MET A 174 1.78 -0.50 -2.69
C MET A 174 1.85 0.39 -3.95
N SER A 175 0.96 1.39 -4.05
CA SER A 175 0.99 2.41 -5.10
C SER A 175 1.95 3.52 -4.70
N LEU A 176 3.23 3.19 -4.68
CA LEU A 176 4.26 4.05 -4.13
C LEU A 176 4.67 5.15 -5.09
N ASP A 177 4.99 6.30 -4.49
CA ASP A 177 5.77 7.34 -5.12
C ASP A 177 7.27 7.08 -4.84
N TYR A 178 8.15 7.68 -5.64
CA TYR A 178 9.59 7.35 -5.74
C TYR A 178 10.43 7.41 -4.44
N LEU A 179 9.89 7.88 -3.31
CA LEU A 179 10.60 8.06 -2.03
C LEU A 179 10.55 6.85 -1.10
N VAL A 180 9.50 6.02 -1.17
CA VAL A 180 9.36 4.82 -0.32
C VAL A 180 9.57 3.59 -1.16
N THR A 181 10.42 2.66 -0.71
CA THR A 181 10.63 1.40 -1.42
C THR A 181 9.48 0.43 -1.18
N HIS A 182 9.26 -0.49 -2.12
CA HIS A 182 8.26 -1.57 -1.95
C HIS A 182 8.59 -2.46 -0.76
N HIS A 183 9.88 -2.62 -0.45
CA HIS A 183 10.33 -3.31 0.76
C HIS A 183 9.86 -2.61 2.04
N GLU A 184 10.08 -1.31 2.16
CA GLU A 184 9.65 -0.52 3.31
C GLU A 184 8.13 -0.53 3.47
N ALA A 185 7.38 -0.39 2.38
CA ALA A 185 5.92 -0.48 2.42
C ALA A 185 5.44 -1.85 2.95
N THR A 186 6.04 -2.93 2.48
CA THR A 186 5.76 -4.28 2.95
C THR A 186 6.09 -4.45 4.43
N LEU A 187 7.26 -3.99 4.89
CA LEU A 187 7.63 -4.03 6.30
C LEU A 187 6.63 -3.26 7.16
N GLN A 188 6.16 -2.10 6.71
CA GLN A 188 5.16 -1.31 7.43
C GLN A 188 3.80 -2.03 7.53
N ILE A 189 3.35 -2.66 6.44
CA ILE A 189 2.12 -3.47 6.43
C ILE A 189 2.25 -4.62 7.43
N VAL A 190 3.36 -5.37 7.38
CA VAL A 190 3.61 -6.49 8.27
C VAL A 190 3.64 -6.02 9.73
N PHE A 191 4.34 -4.93 10.02
CA PHE A 191 4.44 -4.37 11.36
C PHE A 191 3.07 -3.93 11.94
N GLU A 192 2.21 -3.32 11.12
CA GLU A 192 0.83 -2.94 11.52
C GLU A 192 -0.06 -4.15 11.80
N VAL A 193 0.13 -5.24 11.08
CA VAL A 193 -0.69 -6.44 11.22
C VAL A 193 -0.25 -7.26 12.44
N TYR A 194 1.07 -7.43 12.64
CA TYR A 194 1.60 -8.28 13.71
C TYR A 194 1.39 -7.74 15.12
N ARG A 195 1.28 -6.41 15.30
CA ARG A 195 1.02 -5.77 16.59
C ARG A 195 -0.41 -5.95 17.13
N THR A 196 -1.29 -6.58 16.37
CA THR A 196 -2.70 -6.80 16.77
C THR A 196 -2.95 -8.21 17.21
N ASP A 197 -4.10 -8.45 17.83
CA ASP A 197 -4.56 -9.79 18.21
C ASP A 197 -5.25 -10.54 17.06
N LEU A 198 -4.98 -10.17 15.80
CA LEU A 198 -5.47 -10.92 14.66
C LEU A 198 -4.98 -12.38 14.69
N PRO A 199 -5.82 -13.36 14.31
CA PRO A 199 -5.37 -14.72 14.02
C PRO A 199 -4.12 -14.77 13.16
N LEU A 200 -3.21 -15.68 13.50
CA LEU A 200 -1.95 -15.90 12.82
C LEU A 200 -2.13 -16.20 11.33
N ILE A 201 -3.15 -16.98 10.96
CA ILE A 201 -3.46 -17.26 9.55
C ILE A 201 -3.69 -15.96 8.77
N ILE A 202 -4.40 -14.99 9.35
CA ILE A 202 -4.65 -13.70 8.72
C ILE A 202 -3.35 -12.91 8.60
N LYS A 203 -2.53 -12.89 9.66
CA LYS A 203 -1.23 -12.21 9.65
C LYS A 203 -0.29 -12.77 8.57
N GLN A 204 -0.23 -14.10 8.45
CA GLN A 204 0.58 -14.78 7.44
C GLN A 204 0.08 -14.49 6.03
N LYS A 205 -1.22 -14.60 5.77
CA LYS A 205 -1.81 -14.29 4.46
C LYS A 205 -1.54 -12.86 4.03
N THR A 206 -1.69 -11.88 4.93
CA THR A 206 -1.40 -10.48 4.61
C THR A 206 0.08 -10.30 4.29
N CYS A 207 0.98 -10.91 5.06
CA CYS A 207 2.42 -10.86 4.81
C CYS A 207 2.81 -11.52 3.47
N GLN A 208 2.26 -12.69 3.16
CA GLN A 208 2.51 -13.38 1.89
C GLN A 208 2.05 -12.53 0.70
N LEU A 209 0.86 -11.92 0.78
CA LEU A 209 0.32 -11.07 -0.27
C LEU A 209 1.15 -9.80 -0.46
N SER A 210 1.57 -9.12 0.62
CA SER A 210 2.44 -7.94 0.52
C SER A 210 3.83 -8.27 -0.04
N ASN A 211 4.45 -9.37 0.42
CA ASN A 211 5.73 -9.84 -0.11
C ASN A 211 5.63 -10.18 -1.60
N PHE A 212 4.55 -10.87 -2.01
CA PHE A 212 4.31 -11.19 -3.41
C PHE A 212 4.20 -9.92 -4.27
N MET A 213 3.42 -8.92 -3.80
CA MET A 213 3.29 -7.64 -4.50
C MET A 213 4.63 -6.90 -4.60
N GLN A 214 5.42 -6.87 -3.53
CA GLN A 214 6.75 -6.28 -3.53
C GLN A 214 7.63 -6.95 -4.60
N GLU A 215 7.73 -8.27 -4.58
CA GLU A 215 8.62 -9.01 -5.48
C GLU A 215 8.26 -8.82 -6.96
N GLU A 216 6.98 -8.80 -7.30
CA GLU A 216 6.53 -8.59 -8.69
C GLU A 216 6.69 -7.13 -9.14
N LEU A 217 6.42 -6.15 -8.26
CA LEU A 217 6.58 -4.72 -8.57
C LEU A 217 8.05 -4.31 -8.70
N GLU A 218 8.93 -4.79 -7.81
CA GLU A 218 10.37 -4.55 -7.90
C GLU A 218 10.98 -5.14 -9.17
N GLN A 219 10.55 -6.35 -9.57
CA GLN A 219 10.96 -6.95 -10.84
C GLN A 219 10.55 -6.12 -12.05
N LYS A 220 9.37 -5.50 -12.02
CA LYS A 220 8.89 -4.64 -13.11
C LYS A 220 9.66 -3.32 -13.18
N LEU A 221 9.95 -2.72 -12.02
CA LEU A 221 10.64 -1.43 -11.94
C LEU A 221 12.15 -1.55 -12.25
N PHE A 222 12.78 -2.65 -11.87
CA PHE A 222 14.22 -2.86 -12.03
C PHE A 222 14.53 -4.18 -12.75
N PRO A 223 14.17 -4.32 -14.03
CA PRO A 223 14.32 -5.58 -14.77
C PRO A 223 15.79 -6.01 -14.95
N HIS A 224 16.74 -5.07 -14.79
CA HIS A 224 18.19 -5.28 -14.92
C HIS A 224 18.88 -5.71 -13.63
N LEU A 225 18.22 -5.61 -12.46
CA LEU A 225 18.77 -6.18 -11.24
C LEU A 225 18.72 -7.71 -11.36
N PRO A 226 19.85 -8.42 -11.16
CA PRO A 226 19.88 -9.87 -11.24
C PRO A 226 18.81 -10.42 -10.29
N ARG A 227 18.02 -11.40 -10.77
CA ARG A 227 17.11 -12.15 -9.92
C ARG A 227 17.95 -12.79 -8.82
N LYS A 228 18.12 -12.16 -7.64
CA LYS A 228 18.76 -12.80 -6.47
C LYS A 228 18.08 -14.16 -6.31
N PRO A 229 18.74 -15.29 -6.59
CA PRO A 229 18.10 -16.58 -6.46
C PRO A 229 17.98 -16.87 -4.97
N LYS A 230 16.92 -16.34 -4.34
CA LYS A 230 16.37 -17.02 -3.18
C LYS A 230 15.74 -18.27 -3.77
N ASN A 231 16.38 -19.42 -3.53
CA ASN A 231 15.82 -20.74 -3.84
C ASN A 231 14.36 -20.76 -3.34
N GLY A 232 13.39 -20.54 -4.24
CA GLY A 232 12.01 -20.21 -3.85
C GLY A 232 11.23 -19.30 -4.82
N ARG A 233 11.88 -18.55 -5.72
CA ARG A 233 11.19 -17.60 -6.63
C ARG A 233 10.21 -18.21 -7.63
N ARG A 234 10.45 -19.44 -8.13
CA ARG A 234 9.48 -20.11 -9.02
C ARG A 234 8.16 -20.35 -8.29
N ILE A 235 8.27 -20.88 -7.07
CA ILE A 235 7.16 -21.21 -6.18
C ILE A 235 6.36 -19.94 -5.81
N HIS A 236 7.02 -18.81 -5.49
CA HIS A 236 6.29 -17.59 -5.14
C HIS A 236 5.48 -16.97 -6.29
N ARG A 237 5.97 -17.02 -7.54
CA ARG A 237 5.24 -16.50 -8.71
C ARG A 237 4.03 -17.39 -9.09
N GLU A 238 4.16 -18.69 -8.81
CA GLU A 238 3.12 -19.71 -8.99
C GLU A 238 1.97 -19.57 -7.97
N TRP A 239 2.22 -18.94 -6.81
CA TRP A 239 1.19 -18.66 -5.78
C TRP A 239 -0.02 -17.88 -6.31
N ASN A 240 0.21 -16.88 -7.17
CA ASN A 240 -0.87 -16.14 -7.83
C ASN A 240 -0.49 -15.66 -9.23
N LEU A 241 -0.51 -16.60 -10.18
CA LEU A 241 -0.20 -16.33 -11.58
C LEU A 241 -1.08 -15.23 -12.22
N GLU A 242 -2.37 -15.15 -11.86
CA GLU A 242 -3.27 -14.13 -12.40
C GLU A 242 -2.85 -12.73 -11.93
N LEU A 243 -2.54 -12.56 -10.64
CA LEU A 243 -2.06 -11.29 -10.10
C LEU A 243 -0.66 -10.94 -10.62
N GLY A 244 0.26 -11.90 -10.68
CA GLY A 244 1.61 -11.68 -11.23
C GLY A 244 1.56 -11.18 -12.67
N LYS A 245 0.78 -11.85 -13.54
CA LYS A 245 0.55 -11.38 -14.92
C LYS A 245 -0.14 -10.02 -14.97
N ALA A 246 -1.11 -9.77 -14.10
CA ALA A 246 -1.78 -8.48 -14.04
C ALA A 246 -0.82 -7.34 -13.68
N LEU A 247 0.13 -7.59 -12.76
CA LEU A 247 1.15 -6.62 -12.35
C LEU A 247 2.14 -6.28 -13.47
N GLU A 248 2.30 -7.14 -14.49
CA GLU A 248 3.09 -6.79 -15.68
C GLU A 248 2.46 -5.65 -16.50
N HIS A 249 1.15 -5.42 -16.35
CA HIS A 249 0.41 -4.32 -16.99
C HIS A 249 0.37 -3.03 -16.17
N VAL A 250 1.07 -2.96 -15.04
CA VAL A 250 1.19 -1.71 -14.26
C VAL A 250 1.75 -0.62 -15.15
N LYS A 251 1.01 0.47 -15.26
CA LYS A 251 1.42 1.64 -16.01
C LYS A 251 2.38 2.46 -15.15
N LEU A 252 3.57 2.71 -15.69
CA LEU A 252 4.50 3.69 -15.15
C LEU A 252 4.14 5.06 -15.76
N SER A 253 4.32 6.15 -15.01
CA SER A 253 4.43 7.47 -15.64
C SER A 253 5.61 7.40 -16.62
N ASN A 254 5.33 7.49 -17.92
CA ASN A 254 6.35 7.37 -18.96
C ASN A 254 7.38 8.49 -18.80
N LYS A 255 8.65 8.12 -18.64
CA LYS A 255 9.78 9.04 -18.81
C LYS A 255 10.21 9.06 -20.27
N ASN A 256 9.87 10.12 -20.98
CA ASN A 256 10.84 10.74 -21.88
C ASN A 256 11.24 12.05 -21.19
N VAL A 257 12.36 12.05 -20.47
CA VAL A 257 12.88 13.27 -19.87
C VAL A 257 13.41 14.14 -21.01
N MET A 258 12.55 15.01 -21.55
CA MET A 258 13.02 16.10 -22.38
C MET A 258 13.82 17.05 -21.48
N SER A 259 15.09 17.29 -21.80
CA SER A 259 15.95 18.14 -20.97
C SER A 259 15.36 19.56 -20.85
N HIS A 260 15.57 20.23 -19.72
CA HIS A 260 15.13 21.62 -19.58
C HIS A 260 15.77 22.57 -20.60
N GLU A 261 16.95 22.23 -21.10
CA GLU A 261 17.60 22.92 -22.23
C GLU A 261 16.71 22.84 -23.48
N CYS A 262 16.11 21.68 -23.74
CA CYS A 262 15.14 21.52 -24.83
C CYS A 262 13.88 22.38 -24.62
N LEU A 263 13.34 22.47 -23.39
CA LEU A 263 12.21 23.38 -23.09
C LEU A 263 12.58 24.83 -23.39
N THR A 264 13.72 25.27 -22.87
CA THR A 264 14.21 26.65 -23.01
C THR A 264 14.42 27.01 -24.48
N ASN A 265 15.06 26.12 -25.24
CA ASN A 265 15.29 26.30 -26.68
C ASN A 265 13.98 26.32 -27.46
N THR A 266 13.02 25.44 -27.12
CA THR A 266 11.71 25.40 -27.79
C THR A 266 10.94 26.68 -27.55
N LEU A 267 10.85 27.13 -26.29
CA LEU A 267 10.21 28.41 -25.92
C LEU A 267 10.87 29.60 -26.63
N ARG A 268 12.20 29.63 -26.70
CA ARG A 268 12.96 30.67 -27.38
C ARG A 268 12.67 30.72 -28.87
N SER A 269 12.78 29.60 -29.58
CA SER A 269 12.54 29.54 -31.04
C SER A 269 11.13 30.03 -31.41
N TYR A 270 10.14 29.78 -30.57
CA TYR A 270 8.78 30.23 -30.85
C TYR A 270 8.51 31.67 -30.45
N ARG A 271 9.15 32.18 -29.39
CA ARG A 271 9.18 33.61 -29.09
C ARG A 271 9.72 34.40 -30.28
N GLU A 272 10.80 33.93 -30.88
CA GLU A 272 11.39 34.53 -32.09
C GLU A 272 10.40 34.50 -33.27
N GLY A 273 9.65 33.41 -33.44
CA GLY A 273 8.61 33.30 -34.47
C GLY A 273 7.38 34.21 -34.27
N HIS A 274 7.19 34.78 -33.07
CA HIS A 274 6.09 35.70 -32.74
C HIS A 274 6.57 37.15 -32.57
N GLY A 275 7.79 37.47 -33.00
CA GLY A 275 8.35 38.82 -32.94
C GLY A 275 7.50 39.90 -33.63
N PHE A 276 6.61 39.52 -34.55
CA PHE A 276 5.67 40.45 -35.18
C PHE A 276 4.72 41.12 -34.18
N LEU A 277 4.47 40.54 -33.01
CA LEU A 277 3.62 41.13 -31.96
C LEU A 277 4.21 42.41 -31.33
N ASP A 278 5.49 42.72 -31.57
CA ASP A 278 6.10 44.00 -31.18
C ASP A 278 5.75 45.14 -32.17
N ASP A 279 5.18 44.84 -33.33
CA ASP A 279 4.80 45.84 -34.33
C ASP A 279 3.53 46.60 -33.90
N GLN A 280 3.69 47.89 -33.60
CA GLN A 280 2.59 48.76 -33.17
C GLN A 280 1.65 49.15 -34.31
N THR A 281 1.97 48.80 -35.56
CA THR A 281 1.15 49.10 -36.74
C THR A 281 0.11 48.00 -37.07
N LEU A 282 0.14 46.89 -36.33
CA LEU A 282 -0.83 45.80 -36.43
C LEU A 282 -2.24 46.24 -36.04
N ASP A 283 -3.24 45.75 -36.77
CA ASP A 283 -4.63 45.93 -36.38
C ASP A 283 -4.94 45.15 -35.10
N GLU A 284 -5.85 45.70 -34.29
CA GLU A 284 -6.20 45.15 -32.97
C GLU A 284 -6.70 43.70 -33.07
N SER A 285 -7.38 43.33 -34.17
CA SER A 285 -7.91 41.98 -34.35
C SER A 285 -6.80 40.95 -34.61
N THR A 286 -5.84 41.26 -35.47
CA THR A 286 -4.69 40.38 -35.74
C THR A 286 -3.77 40.31 -34.54
N ARG A 287 -3.58 41.42 -33.82
CA ARG A 287 -2.80 41.44 -32.56
C ARG A 287 -3.43 40.53 -31.51
N GLN A 288 -4.74 40.62 -31.30
CA GLN A 288 -5.45 39.78 -30.32
C GLN A 288 -5.43 38.30 -30.71
N ASN A 289 -5.54 37.97 -32.00
CA ASN A 289 -5.41 36.60 -32.49
C ASN A 289 -4.00 36.04 -32.25
N GLY A 290 -2.95 36.83 -32.53
CA GLY A 290 -1.57 36.42 -32.27
C GLY A 290 -1.27 36.22 -30.77
N ILE A 291 -1.83 37.06 -29.88
CA ILE A 291 -1.77 36.87 -28.42
C ILE A 291 -2.44 35.56 -27.99
N ASN A 292 -3.61 35.25 -28.57
CA ASN A 292 -4.34 34.01 -28.26
C ASN A 292 -3.58 32.77 -28.73
N ASP A 293 -2.99 32.81 -29.92
CA ASP A 293 -2.21 31.73 -30.49
C ASP A 293 -0.91 31.49 -29.68
N TYR A 294 -0.19 32.56 -29.36
CA TYR A 294 0.98 32.50 -28.47
C TYR A 294 0.61 31.92 -27.11
N SER A 295 -0.47 32.43 -26.49
CA SER A 295 -0.98 31.93 -25.20
C SER A 295 -1.31 30.43 -25.25
N LYS A 296 -1.99 29.97 -26.30
CA LYS A 296 -2.39 28.57 -26.47
C LYS A 296 -1.17 27.67 -26.65
N TRP A 297 -0.18 28.12 -27.39
CA TRP A 297 1.03 27.36 -27.63
C TRP A 297 1.91 27.24 -26.39
N VAL A 298 2.15 28.34 -25.66
CA VAL A 298 2.95 28.32 -24.43
C VAL A 298 2.32 27.35 -23.43
N LYS A 299 0.99 27.39 -23.27
CA LYS A 299 0.24 26.42 -22.46
C LYS A 299 0.43 24.98 -22.93
N SER A 300 0.33 24.75 -24.23
CA SER A 300 0.49 23.41 -24.82
C SER A 300 1.86 22.84 -24.49
N ILE A 301 2.92 23.63 -24.64
CA ILE A 301 4.29 23.16 -24.40
C ILE A 301 4.60 22.97 -22.93
N LEU A 302 4.21 23.91 -22.07
CA LEU A 302 4.37 23.71 -20.64
C LEU A 302 3.54 22.50 -20.17
N GLY A 303 2.35 22.27 -20.75
CA GLY A 303 1.53 21.08 -20.50
C GLY A 303 2.20 19.78 -20.96
N ILE A 304 2.79 19.77 -22.16
CA ILE A 304 3.58 18.64 -22.68
C ILE A 304 4.74 18.37 -21.73
N PHE A 305 5.56 19.36 -21.40
CA PHE A 305 6.71 19.15 -20.53
C PHE A 305 6.31 18.67 -19.13
N ARG A 306 5.18 19.14 -18.55
CA ARG A 306 4.70 18.69 -17.25
C ARG A 306 4.39 17.19 -17.23
N LEU A 307 3.83 16.68 -18.33
CA LEU A 307 3.61 15.24 -18.50
C LEU A 307 4.92 14.43 -18.59
N HIS A 308 6.04 15.10 -18.86
CA HIS A 308 7.35 14.50 -19.08
C HIS A 308 8.34 14.71 -17.92
N THR A 309 8.10 15.68 -17.02
CA THR A 309 8.96 15.99 -15.85
C THR A 309 8.49 15.38 -14.54
N GLY A 310 7.26 14.86 -14.48
CA GLY A 310 6.75 14.19 -13.28
C GLY A 310 7.65 13.05 -12.80
N SER A 311 7.69 12.84 -11.48
CA SER A 311 8.40 11.73 -10.87
C SER A 311 7.92 10.38 -11.43
N LEU A 312 8.80 9.37 -11.38
CA LEU A 312 8.43 7.96 -11.62
C LEU A 312 7.49 7.53 -10.49
N GLY A 313 6.19 7.75 -10.67
CA GLY A 313 5.14 7.22 -9.81
C GLY A 313 4.53 6.01 -10.49
N ILE A 314 4.29 4.95 -9.72
CA ILE A 314 3.36 3.91 -10.15
C ILE A 314 1.98 4.58 -10.23
N ILE A 315 1.31 4.53 -11.39
CA ILE A 315 -0.10 4.90 -11.45
C ILE A 315 -0.82 3.99 -10.45
N PRO A 316 -1.66 4.53 -9.54
CA PRO A 316 -2.25 3.74 -8.47
C PRO A 316 -2.79 2.42 -8.98
N LEU A 317 -2.40 1.31 -8.35
CA LEU A 317 -2.61 -0.05 -8.83
C LEU A 317 -4.10 -0.33 -9.07
N GLN A 318 -4.96 0.21 -8.22
CA GLN A 318 -6.42 0.14 -8.33
C GLN A 318 -6.98 0.83 -9.59
N ASN A 319 -6.24 1.79 -10.17
CA ASN A 319 -6.63 2.50 -11.40
C ASN A 319 -6.29 1.69 -12.65
N THR A 320 -5.54 0.59 -12.52
CA THR A 320 -5.30 -0.36 -13.63
C THR A 320 -6.34 -1.48 -13.56
N PRO A 321 -7.34 -1.54 -14.48
CA PRO A 321 -8.48 -2.46 -14.33
C PRO A 321 -8.12 -3.94 -14.23
N VAL A 322 -7.07 -4.37 -14.95
CA VAL A 322 -6.59 -5.76 -14.92
C VAL A 322 -5.99 -6.09 -13.55
N VAL A 323 -5.17 -5.18 -12.99
CA VAL A 323 -4.60 -5.31 -11.64
C VAL A 323 -5.71 -5.31 -10.59
N TRP A 324 -6.65 -4.37 -10.67
CA TRP A 324 -7.75 -4.29 -9.71
C TRP A 324 -8.62 -5.55 -9.69
N LYS A 325 -8.95 -6.09 -10.87
CA LYS A 325 -9.71 -7.33 -11.00
C LYS A 325 -8.97 -8.52 -10.38
N ALA A 326 -7.67 -8.65 -10.68
CA ALA A 326 -6.85 -9.72 -10.14
C ALA A 326 -6.67 -9.59 -8.61
N MET A 327 -6.51 -8.36 -8.11
CA MET A 327 -6.35 -8.10 -6.67
C MET A 327 -7.60 -8.45 -5.87
N LYS A 328 -8.79 -8.10 -6.39
CA LYS A 328 -10.06 -8.49 -5.74
C LYS A 328 -10.19 -10.00 -5.65
N LYS A 329 -9.90 -10.72 -6.74
CA LYS A 329 -9.93 -12.19 -6.75
C LYS A 329 -8.92 -12.80 -5.78
N ALA A 330 -7.70 -12.26 -5.72
CA ALA A 330 -6.67 -12.69 -4.78
C ALA A 330 -7.12 -12.48 -3.34
N THR A 331 -7.67 -11.31 -3.03
CA THR A 331 -8.15 -10.96 -1.69
C THR A 331 -9.35 -11.82 -1.28
N GLU A 332 -10.31 -12.03 -2.18
CA GLU A 332 -11.44 -12.96 -1.96
C GLU A 332 -10.91 -14.37 -1.66
N ARG A 333 -9.99 -14.90 -2.47
CA ARG A 333 -9.40 -16.23 -2.29
C ARG A 333 -8.71 -16.42 -0.94
N GLU A 334 -8.06 -15.38 -0.42
CA GLU A 334 -7.31 -15.47 0.83
C GLU A 334 -8.15 -15.15 2.07
N PHE A 335 -9.08 -14.20 1.96
CA PHE A 335 -9.77 -13.63 3.12
C PHE A 335 -11.28 -13.88 3.14
N ALA A 336 -11.88 -14.64 2.21
CA ALA A 336 -13.32 -14.90 2.20
C ALA A 336 -13.85 -15.49 3.53
N THR A 337 -13.02 -16.26 4.24
CA THR A 337 -13.39 -16.95 5.48
C THR A 337 -13.04 -16.18 6.75
N ILE A 338 -12.49 -14.97 6.64
CA ILE A 338 -12.20 -14.12 7.80
C ILE A 338 -13.50 -13.71 8.50
N SER A 339 -13.49 -13.61 9.83
CA SER A 339 -14.63 -13.04 10.55
C SER A 339 -14.80 -11.55 10.26
N MET A 340 -16.03 -11.05 10.32
CA MET A 340 -16.36 -9.63 10.15
C MET A 340 -15.61 -8.75 11.16
N GLY A 341 -15.41 -9.23 12.39
CA GLY A 341 -14.65 -8.54 13.43
C GLY A 341 -13.17 -8.43 13.05
N ASN A 342 -12.55 -9.55 12.66
CA ASN A 342 -11.15 -9.57 12.26
C ASN A 342 -10.91 -8.77 10.96
N ALA A 343 -11.86 -8.78 10.01
CA ALA A 343 -11.77 -7.92 8.83
C ALA A 343 -11.78 -6.43 9.18
N LYS A 344 -12.59 -5.99 10.14
CA LYS A 344 -12.57 -4.59 10.60
C LYS A 344 -11.22 -4.21 11.20
N VAL A 345 -10.64 -5.11 12.01
CA VAL A 345 -9.31 -4.91 12.59
C VAL A 345 -8.25 -4.83 11.48
N LEU A 346 -8.28 -5.76 10.52
CA LEU A 346 -7.35 -5.77 9.38
C LEU A 346 -7.45 -4.50 8.54
N VAL A 347 -8.66 -4.05 8.21
CA VAL A 347 -8.90 -2.76 7.51
C VAL A 347 -8.29 -1.59 8.29
N ALA A 348 -8.49 -1.54 9.61
CA ALA A 348 -7.91 -0.48 10.43
C ALA A 348 -6.37 -0.50 10.42
N CYS A 349 -5.76 -1.69 10.45
CA CYS A 349 -4.31 -1.87 10.37
C CYS A 349 -3.75 -1.43 9.02
N LEU A 350 -4.35 -1.91 7.92
CA LEU A 350 -3.94 -1.55 6.57
C LEU A 350 -4.11 -0.05 6.31
N ARG A 351 -5.16 0.57 6.83
CA ARG A 351 -5.35 2.03 6.77
C ARG A 351 -4.27 2.77 7.55
N ARG A 352 -3.83 2.26 8.70
CA ARG A 352 -2.72 2.84 9.45
C ARG A 352 -1.39 2.68 8.71
N ALA A 353 -1.14 1.52 8.09
CA ALA A 353 0.02 1.28 7.24
C ALA A 353 0.07 2.28 6.08
N GLN A 354 -1.05 2.40 5.35
CA GLN A 354 -1.22 3.32 4.23
C GLN A 354 -0.98 4.78 4.65
N ARG A 355 -1.49 5.20 5.81
CA ARG A 355 -1.22 6.54 6.36
C ARG A 355 0.25 6.73 6.70
N ALA A 356 0.90 5.76 7.35
CA ALA A 356 2.32 5.85 7.66
C ALA A 356 3.17 6.00 6.38
N ILE A 357 2.90 5.19 5.36
CA ILE A 357 3.57 5.22 4.06
C ILE A 357 3.37 6.56 3.35
N ARG A 358 2.18 7.16 3.43
CA ARG A 358 1.91 8.47 2.80
C ARG A 358 2.48 9.64 3.60
N ASN A 359 2.34 9.58 4.92
CA ASN A 359 2.67 10.71 5.79
C ASN A 359 4.19 10.84 6.02
N VAL A 360 4.98 9.78 5.79
CA VAL A 360 6.45 9.88 5.82
C VAL A 360 6.98 10.85 4.77
N LEU A 361 6.33 10.95 3.60
CA LEU A 361 6.72 11.90 2.54
C LEU A 361 6.58 13.35 3.01
N VAL A 362 5.55 13.62 3.81
CA VAL A 362 5.32 14.94 4.39
C VAL A 362 6.33 15.22 5.50
N LEU A 363 6.65 14.22 6.32
CA LEU A 363 7.70 14.31 7.33
C LEU A 363 9.06 14.62 6.68
N ASP A 364 9.42 13.93 5.59
CA ASP A 364 10.64 14.17 4.82
C ASP A 364 10.71 15.63 4.35
N ARG A 365 9.60 16.14 3.81
CA ARG A 365 9.47 17.51 3.30
C ARG A 365 9.68 18.55 4.40
N ILE A 366 9.02 18.36 5.55
CA ILE A 366 9.16 19.25 6.72
C ILE A 366 10.59 19.20 7.26
N TYR A 367 11.15 17.99 7.40
CA TYR A 367 12.51 17.79 7.88
C TYR A 367 13.54 18.46 6.97
N TYR A 368 13.43 18.24 5.66
CA TYR A 368 14.28 18.85 4.65
C TYR A 368 14.25 20.39 4.74
N ALA A 369 13.05 21.00 4.78
CA ALA A 369 12.91 22.44 4.95
C ALA A 369 13.59 22.94 6.23
N MET A 370 13.34 22.28 7.37
CA MET A 370 13.94 22.64 8.66
C MET A 370 15.47 22.51 8.67
N ARG A 371 16.02 21.53 7.94
CA ARG A 371 17.46 21.33 7.80
C ARG A 371 18.13 22.43 6.98
N LEU A 372 17.47 22.91 5.94
CA LEU A 372 17.99 23.98 5.08
C LEU A 372 17.84 25.37 5.70
N VAL A 373 16.86 25.58 6.58
CA VAL A 373 16.77 26.82 7.35
C VAL A 373 17.95 26.89 8.33
N LYS A 374 18.75 27.96 8.19
CA LYS A 374 19.80 28.34 9.16
C LYS A 374 19.26 28.28 10.58
N GLN A 375 20.03 27.70 11.50
CA GLN A 375 19.62 27.55 12.90
C GLN A 375 19.16 28.88 13.53
N SER A 376 19.85 29.99 13.24
CA SER A 376 19.47 31.33 13.71
C SER A 376 18.13 31.85 13.18
N LYS A 377 17.65 31.32 12.05
CA LYS A 377 16.37 31.70 11.41
C LYS A 377 15.23 30.72 11.67
N ARG A 378 15.49 29.54 12.24
CA ARG A 378 14.46 28.50 12.49
C ARG A 378 13.32 29.00 13.36
N ARG A 379 13.62 29.80 14.40
CA ARG A 379 12.58 30.38 15.26
C ARG A 379 11.65 31.32 14.48
N GLN A 380 12.18 32.13 13.57
CA GLN A 380 11.37 33.01 12.74
C GLN A 380 10.54 32.19 11.74
N PHE A 381 11.16 31.22 11.07
CA PHE A 381 10.46 30.32 10.15
C PHE A 381 9.28 29.59 10.82
N LEU A 382 9.46 29.08 12.05
CA LEU A 382 8.38 28.46 12.81
C LEU A 382 7.27 29.46 13.15
N LYS A 383 7.59 30.73 13.45
CA LYS A 383 6.58 31.77 13.67
C LYS A 383 5.77 32.05 12.40
N ASP A 384 6.43 32.08 11.24
CA ASP A 384 5.76 32.33 9.95
C ASP A 384 4.78 31.18 9.63
N VAL A 385 5.20 29.92 9.87
CA VAL A 385 4.33 28.74 9.76
C VAL A 385 3.15 28.84 10.74
N LYS A 386 3.39 29.29 11.98
CA LYS A 386 2.33 29.46 12.98
C LYS A 386 1.30 30.52 12.57
N ALA A 387 1.76 31.66 12.06
CA ALA A 387 0.87 32.71 11.58
C ALA A 387 -0.02 32.23 10.43
N ARG A 388 0.52 31.42 9.51
CA ARG A 388 -0.29 30.76 8.46
C ARG A 388 -1.29 29.76 9.05
N PHE A 389 -0.88 28.97 10.03
CA PHE A 389 -1.77 28.03 10.72
C PHE A 389 -2.93 28.75 11.40
N GLU A 390 -2.67 29.82 12.16
CA GLU A 390 -3.70 30.65 12.80
C GLU A 390 -4.63 31.31 11.78
N SER A 391 -4.08 31.80 10.66
CA SER A 391 -4.89 32.36 9.56
C SER A 391 -5.81 31.31 8.93
N SER A 392 -5.35 30.06 8.80
CA SER A 392 -6.16 28.98 8.24
C SER A 392 -7.35 28.59 9.13
N GLN A 393 -7.23 28.73 10.46
CA GLN A 393 -8.32 28.44 11.39
C GLN A 393 -9.51 29.38 11.24
N GLN A 394 -9.26 30.63 10.80
CA GLN A 394 -10.31 31.64 10.59
C GLN A 394 -11.21 31.33 9.39
N THR A 395 -10.79 30.41 8.50
CA THR A 395 -11.51 30.10 7.25
C THR A 395 -12.63 29.06 7.40
N ASN A 396 -12.94 28.60 8.63
CA ASN A 396 -13.92 27.52 8.92
C ASN A 396 -13.69 26.18 8.19
N LYS A 397 -12.51 25.99 7.55
CA LYS A 397 -12.17 24.77 6.81
C LYS A 397 -11.71 23.61 7.70
N MET A 398 -11.51 23.83 9.00
CA MET A 398 -10.94 22.86 9.93
C MET A 398 -11.75 22.83 11.23
N THR A 399 -12.04 21.64 11.73
CA THR A 399 -12.73 21.49 13.02
C THR A 399 -11.80 21.88 14.18
N GLN A 400 -12.37 22.29 15.32
CA GLN A 400 -11.58 22.62 16.51
C GLN A 400 -10.74 21.44 17.03
N ILE A 401 -11.20 20.20 16.82
CA ILE A 401 -10.48 18.99 17.21
C ILE A 401 -9.25 18.82 16.31
N GLU A 402 -9.41 18.94 15.00
CA GLU A 402 -8.32 18.86 14.04
C GLU A 402 -7.27 19.95 14.29
N ALA A 403 -7.71 21.18 14.57
CA ALA A 403 -6.82 22.29 14.90
C ALA A 403 -5.97 21.98 16.15
N LYS A 404 -6.58 21.50 17.23
CA LYS A 404 -5.83 21.12 18.45
C LYS A 404 -4.82 19.99 18.19
N ILE A 405 -5.17 19.03 17.35
CA ILE A 405 -4.27 17.91 16.99
C ILE A 405 -3.09 18.43 16.16
N LEU A 406 -3.34 19.29 15.17
CA LEU A 406 -2.28 19.87 14.35
C LEU A 406 -1.38 20.84 15.13
N GLU A 407 -1.93 21.58 16.09
CA GLU A 407 -1.14 22.44 16.98
C GLU A 407 -0.17 21.62 17.85
N ARG A 408 -0.62 20.46 18.36
CA ARG A 408 0.26 19.52 19.07
C ARG A 408 1.36 18.99 18.17
N LEU A 409 1.03 18.62 16.93
CA LEU A 409 2.01 18.14 15.95
C LEU A 409 3.02 19.23 15.58
N TYR A 410 2.56 20.45 15.33
CA TYR A 410 3.40 21.62 15.09
C TYR A 410 4.36 21.88 16.26
N THR A 411 3.86 21.83 17.49
CA THR A 411 4.68 22.00 18.70
C THR A 411 5.74 20.91 18.80
N LEU A 412 5.39 19.65 18.49
CA LEU A 412 6.33 18.55 18.48
C LEU A 412 7.43 18.73 17.42
N ILE A 413 7.08 19.20 16.22
CA ILE A 413 8.06 19.54 15.18
C ILE A 413 8.98 20.67 15.67
N GLY A 414 8.42 21.71 16.29
CA GLY A 414 9.18 22.80 16.90
C GLY A 414 10.16 22.33 17.97
N ASN A 415 9.74 21.44 18.87
CA ASN A 415 10.59 20.87 19.92
C ASN A 415 11.74 19.99 19.38
N ASN A 416 11.56 19.43 18.19
CA ASN A 416 12.58 18.61 17.52
C ASN A 416 13.42 19.38 16.49
N SER A 417 13.09 20.66 16.25
CA SER A 417 13.73 21.54 15.25
C SER A 417 15.25 21.68 15.39
N GLU A 418 15.78 21.50 16.60
CA GLU A 418 17.21 21.61 16.88
C GLU A 418 17.96 20.28 16.64
N LYS A 419 17.25 19.15 16.67
CA LYS A 419 17.85 17.82 16.47
C LYS A 419 18.18 17.59 14.99
N SER A 420 19.38 17.08 14.73
CA SER A 420 19.87 16.74 13.40
C SER A 420 19.63 15.29 12.99
N ASP A 421 19.14 14.46 13.90
CA ASP A 421 18.91 13.05 13.67
C ASP A 421 17.51 12.82 13.10
N TYR A 422 17.46 12.24 11.91
CA TYR A 422 16.22 11.96 11.22
C TYR A 422 15.50 10.73 11.77
N ASP A 423 16.22 9.73 12.28
CA ASP A 423 15.60 8.54 12.87
C ASP A 423 14.85 8.91 14.14
N PHE A 424 15.41 9.83 14.92
CA PHE A 424 14.71 10.43 16.07
C PHE A 424 13.40 11.12 15.63
N TRP A 425 13.42 11.89 14.54
CA TRP A 425 12.23 12.55 13.99
C TRP A 425 11.19 11.53 13.52
N LYS A 426 11.61 10.49 12.79
CA LYS A 426 10.75 9.38 12.38
C LYS A 426 10.08 8.73 13.58
N GLN A 427 10.83 8.30 14.59
CA GLN A 427 10.25 7.63 15.77
C GLN A 427 9.29 8.55 16.55
N SER A 428 9.65 9.81 16.73
CA SER A 428 8.89 10.74 17.57
C SER A 428 7.65 11.32 16.87
N ILE A 429 7.75 11.60 15.57
CA ILE A 429 6.74 12.37 14.82
C ILE A 429 5.91 11.45 13.92
N LEU A 430 6.53 10.50 13.21
CA LEU A 430 5.81 9.60 12.30
C LEU A 430 4.82 8.71 13.04
N SER A 431 5.17 8.29 14.27
CA SER A 431 4.28 7.51 15.14
C SER A 431 2.94 8.22 15.33
N ILE A 432 2.94 9.53 15.58
CA ILE A 432 1.72 10.35 15.70
C ILE A 432 1.06 10.54 14.33
N MET A 433 1.84 10.91 13.31
CA MET A 433 1.33 11.14 11.97
C MET A 433 0.61 9.91 11.39
N SER A 434 1.03 8.69 11.74
CA SER A 434 0.37 7.44 11.27
C SER A 434 -1.10 7.30 11.71
N TYR A 435 -1.50 7.97 12.80
CA TYR A 435 -2.88 7.99 13.27
C TYR A 435 -3.72 9.10 12.62
N LEU A 436 -3.08 10.10 12.02
CA LEU A 436 -3.74 11.24 11.39
C LEU A 436 -4.13 10.94 9.95
N THR A 437 -5.18 11.59 9.47
CA THR A 437 -5.54 11.53 8.05
C THR A 437 -4.47 12.21 7.22
N THR A 438 -4.20 11.71 6.02
CA THR A 438 -3.19 12.29 5.12
C THR A 438 -3.50 13.74 4.77
N TYR A 439 -4.78 14.12 4.66
CA TYR A 439 -5.18 15.52 4.46
C TYR A 439 -4.72 16.45 5.59
N MET A 440 -4.87 16.04 6.86
CA MET A 440 -4.42 16.86 8.00
C MET A 440 -2.91 17.06 7.97
N VAL A 441 -2.16 15.96 7.75
CA VAL A 441 -0.70 16.02 7.69
C VAL A 441 -0.24 16.86 6.50
N ASN A 442 -0.87 16.70 5.34
CA ASN A 442 -0.63 17.53 4.15
C ASN A 442 -0.88 19.01 4.43
N THR A 443 -2.00 19.35 5.08
CA THR A 443 -2.32 20.75 5.41
C THR A 443 -1.19 21.41 6.19
N LEU A 444 -0.64 20.73 7.19
CA LEU A 444 0.51 21.24 7.93
C LEU A 444 1.77 21.29 7.05
N GLY A 445 2.04 20.22 6.30
CA GLY A 445 3.18 20.17 5.39
C GLY A 445 3.15 21.25 4.31
N ASP A 446 1.98 21.64 3.84
CA ASP A 446 1.78 22.68 2.83
C ASP A 446 2.10 24.05 3.43
N MET A 447 1.76 24.30 4.70
CA MET A 447 2.20 25.51 5.41
C MET A 447 3.72 25.59 5.52
N PHE A 448 4.38 24.48 5.81
CA PHE A 448 5.85 24.40 5.81
C PHE A 448 6.42 24.63 4.41
N SER A 449 5.83 24.00 3.38
CA SER A 449 6.21 24.20 1.99
C SER A 449 6.10 25.65 1.56
N ASP A 450 4.96 26.29 1.79
CA ASP A 450 4.72 27.69 1.44
C ASP A 450 5.74 28.62 2.09
N CYS A 451 5.98 28.46 3.39
CA CYS A 451 6.96 29.28 4.10
C CYS A 451 8.40 28.99 3.64
N SER A 452 8.64 27.78 3.11
CA SER A 452 9.97 27.37 2.64
C SER A 452 10.26 27.71 1.19
N ARG A 453 9.22 27.89 0.38
CA ARG A 453 9.30 28.05 -1.07
C ARG A 453 10.23 29.21 -1.45
N ASP A 454 10.13 30.35 -0.77
CA ASP A 454 10.91 31.55 -1.11
C ASP A 454 12.42 31.33 -0.98
N PHE A 455 12.88 30.60 0.04
CA PHE A 455 14.32 30.35 0.20
C PHE A 455 14.81 29.09 -0.51
N LEU A 456 13.96 28.07 -0.67
CA LEU A 456 14.28 26.87 -1.44
C LEU A 456 14.36 27.17 -2.95
N SER A 457 13.50 28.05 -3.46
CA SER A 457 13.52 28.52 -4.85
C SER A 457 14.63 29.54 -5.13
N ALA A 458 15.08 30.29 -4.12
CA ALA A 458 16.13 31.30 -4.29
C ALA A 458 17.56 30.72 -4.41
N GLY A 459 17.74 29.40 -4.28
CA GLY A 459 19.00 28.72 -4.63
C GLY A 459 20.24 29.31 -3.98
N LYS A 460 20.16 29.87 -2.76
CA LYS A 460 21.39 30.28 -2.07
C LYS A 460 22.17 29.03 -1.71
N LYS A 461 23.32 28.85 -2.35
CA LYS A 461 24.43 27.94 -1.99
C LYS A 461 24.50 27.79 -0.46
N TYR A 462 23.94 26.69 0.05
CA TYR A 462 24.21 26.23 1.41
C TYR A 462 24.76 24.81 1.24
N ASP A 463 26.04 24.69 1.56
CA ASP A 463 26.95 23.56 1.41
C ASP A 463 27.36 23.19 -0.02
N GLU A 464 28.42 23.86 -0.48
CA GLU A 464 29.19 23.52 -1.69
C GLU A 464 29.83 22.11 -1.65
N GLU A 465 29.84 21.42 -0.50
CA GLU A 465 30.41 20.08 -0.38
C GLU A 465 29.41 18.94 -0.67
N LEU A 466 28.09 19.22 -0.66
CA LEU A 466 27.09 18.15 -0.78
C LEU A 466 26.31 18.13 -2.11
N LEU A 467 26.43 19.14 -2.96
CA LEU A 467 25.74 19.20 -4.25
C LEU A 467 26.76 19.48 -5.36
N GLN A 468 27.30 18.40 -5.95
CA GLN A 468 27.98 18.52 -7.23
C GLN A 468 27.03 19.14 -8.25
N GLU A 469 27.59 20.06 -9.02
CA GLU A 469 27.00 20.85 -10.10
C GLU A 469 25.90 20.09 -10.85
N GLY A 470 24.69 20.63 -10.77
CA GLY A 470 23.54 20.10 -11.47
C GLY A 470 22.47 21.17 -11.62
N SER A 471 22.65 22.00 -12.65
CA SER A 471 21.67 22.92 -13.25
C SER A 471 20.75 23.65 -12.26
N LEU A 472 21.16 24.85 -11.87
CA LEU A 472 20.23 25.91 -11.48
C LEU A 472 19.21 26.08 -12.60
N ILE A 473 17.93 25.79 -12.33
CA ILE A 473 16.86 26.19 -13.25
C ILE A 473 15.84 26.97 -12.45
N GLU A 474 16.05 28.28 -12.55
CA GLU A 474 15.14 29.33 -12.17
C GLU A 474 13.81 29.14 -12.91
N SER A 475 12.69 29.05 -12.20
CA SER A 475 11.40 29.47 -12.76
C SER A 475 11.53 30.83 -13.47
N LYS A 476 12.43 31.72 -12.98
CA LYS A 476 12.83 32.97 -13.65
C LYS A 476 13.46 32.81 -15.04
N LEU A 477 14.17 31.73 -15.36
CA LEU A 477 14.75 31.47 -16.70
C LEU A 477 13.65 31.08 -17.69
N VAL A 478 12.71 30.23 -17.27
CA VAL A 478 11.52 29.90 -18.08
C VAL A 478 10.64 31.15 -18.25
N PHE A 479 10.45 31.95 -17.20
CA PHE A 479 9.78 33.25 -17.27
C PHE A 479 10.47 34.23 -18.22
N LYS A 480 11.82 34.24 -18.30
CA LYS A 480 12.56 35.10 -19.23
C LYS A 480 12.31 34.73 -20.70
N GLU A 481 12.05 33.46 -21.00
CA GLU A 481 11.76 33.02 -22.36
C GLU A 481 10.29 33.23 -22.76
N ILE A 482 9.40 33.56 -21.80
CA ILE A 482 7.98 33.83 -22.04
C ILE A 482 7.71 35.35 -21.96
N ARG A 483 7.27 35.95 -23.07
CA ARG A 483 6.86 37.37 -23.11
C ARG A 483 5.49 37.53 -22.43
N GLN A 484 5.50 38.06 -21.21
CA GLN A 484 4.29 38.23 -20.40
C GLN A 484 3.29 39.21 -21.03
N ASP A 485 3.79 40.22 -21.72
CA ASP A 485 3.00 41.20 -22.45
C ASP A 485 2.25 40.62 -23.66
N TRP A 486 2.64 39.43 -24.14
CA TRP A 486 1.98 38.71 -25.22
C TRP A 486 1.05 37.59 -24.73
N LEU A 487 0.80 37.53 -23.42
CA LEU A 487 -0.14 36.59 -22.84
C LEU A 487 -1.47 37.27 -22.52
N SER A 488 -2.57 36.58 -22.80
CA SER A 488 -3.87 36.94 -22.23
C SER A 488 -3.83 36.85 -20.70
N GLU A 489 -4.60 37.67 -19.98
CA GLU A 489 -4.65 37.66 -18.50
C GLU A 489 -4.93 36.27 -17.93
N ARG A 490 -5.92 35.57 -18.50
CA ARG A 490 -6.22 34.17 -18.15
C ARG A 490 -5.03 33.24 -18.37
N ALA A 491 -4.24 33.47 -19.42
CA ALA A 491 -3.04 32.67 -19.66
C ALA A 491 -1.93 32.96 -18.66
N LYS A 492 -1.77 34.22 -18.21
CA LYS A 492 -0.79 34.57 -17.17
C LYS A 492 -1.08 33.82 -15.87
N GLU A 493 -2.34 33.79 -15.43
CA GLU A 493 -2.75 33.05 -14.23
C GLU A 493 -2.48 31.54 -14.36
N GLU A 494 -2.92 30.93 -15.46
CA GLU A 494 -2.73 29.49 -15.70
C GLU A 494 -1.24 29.11 -15.84
N ILE A 495 -0.43 29.93 -16.53
CA ILE A 495 1.01 29.71 -16.68
C ILE A 495 1.73 29.87 -15.34
N THR A 496 1.33 30.84 -14.51
CA THR A 496 1.88 31.01 -13.16
C THR A 496 1.67 29.74 -12.34
N TRP A 497 0.47 29.16 -12.36
CA TRP A 497 0.19 27.89 -11.67
C TRP A 497 1.02 26.72 -12.21
N ILE A 498 1.20 26.63 -13.53
CA ILE A 498 2.04 25.59 -14.14
C ILE A 498 3.51 25.76 -13.69
N LEU A 499 4.03 26.99 -13.66
CA LEU A 499 5.41 27.27 -13.25
C LEU A 499 5.64 27.05 -11.74
N GLU A 500 4.64 27.33 -10.90
CA GLU A 500 4.66 26.94 -9.49
C GLU A 500 4.79 25.42 -9.35
N SER A 501 4.05 24.65 -10.14
CA SER A 501 4.13 23.19 -10.11
C SER A 501 5.51 22.65 -10.50
N TYR A 502 6.20 23.29 -11.46
CA TYR A 502 7.60 22.96 -11.78
C TYR A 502 8.56 23.24 -10.63
N THR A 503 8.33 24.34 -9.90
CA THR A 503 9.16 24.70 -8.74
C THR A 503 9.00 23.66 -7.65
N ASP A 504 7.78 23.16 -7.43
CA ASP A 504 7.52 22.09 -6.47
C ASP A 504 8.15 20.76 -6.89
N GLU A 505 8.06 20.38 -8.16
CA GLU A 505 8.73 19.18 -8.73
C GLU A 505 10.26 19.26 -8.54
N HIS A 506 10.85 20.45 -8.75
CA HIS A 506 12.28 20.65 -8.52
C HIS A 506 12.66 20.55 -7.05
N ILE A 507 11.90 21.18 -6.15
CA ILE A 507 12.13 21.07 -4.69
C ILE A 507 12.03 19.62 -4.24
N GLN A 508 11.06 18.87 -4.74
CA GLN A 508 10.90 17.43 -4.50
C GLN A 508 12.11 16.63 -5.00
N SER A 509 12.64 16.94 -6.17
CA SER A 509 13.87 16.31 -6.71
C SER A 509 15.10 16.60 -5.84
N LEU A 510 15.25 17.84 -5.34
CA LEU A 510 16.34 18.19 -4.41
C LEU A 510 16.18 17.48 -3.05
N GLN A 511 14.96 17.44 -2.52
CA GLN A 511 14.63 16.69 -1.31
C GLN A 511 15.02 15.22 -1.48
N HIS A 512 14.69 14.61 -2.62
CA HIS A 512 15.07 13.23 -2.91
C HIS A 512 16.58 13.03 -2.82
N LYS A 513 17.35 13.83 -3.54
CA LYS A 513 18.82 13.76 -3.55
C LYS A 513 19.39 13.92 -2.14
N PHE A 514 18.86 14.85 -1.35
CA PHE A 514 19.28 15.08 0.03
C PHE A 514 19.05 13.85 0.92
N MET A 515 17.86 13.26 0.84
CA MET A 515 17.50 12.10 1.66
C MET A 515 18.27 10.84 1.23
N THR A 516 18.52 10.65 -0.08
CA THR A 516 19.28 9.50 -0.60
C THR A 516 20.75 9.57 -0.22
N LYS A 517 21.36 10.76 -0.31
CA LYS A 517 22.78 10.96 -0.01
C LYS A 517 23.13 10.70 1.46
N LYS A 518 22.17 10.83 2.37
CA LYS A 518 22.39 10.59 3.79
C LYS A 518 22.06 9.18 4.27
N GLU A 519 21.72 8.24 3.38
CA GLU A 519 21.27 6.88 3.74
C GLU A 519 20.11 6.88 4.75
N LEU A 520 19.32 7.96 4.81
CA LEU A 520 18.25 8.17 5.80
C LEU A 520 16.97 7.38 5.48
N TYR A 521 17.00 6.58 4.42
CA TYR A 521 15.91 5.69 4.02
C TYR A 521 16.09 4.33 4.68
N GLY A 522 15.61 4.25 5.90
CA GLY A 522 14.98 3.05 6.43
C GLY A 522 13.73 3.46 7.18
N ILE A 523 12.61 2.77 7.02
CA ILE A 523 11.59 2.77 8.07
C ILE A 523 12.24 2.08 9.26
N PRO A 524 12.52 2.75 10.39
CA PRO A 524 12.95 2.04 11.57
C PRO A 524 11.85 1.07 11.92
N LEU A 525 12.18 -0.23 11.95
CA LEU A 525 11.37 -1.20 12.66
C LEU A 525 11.22 -0.63 14.06
N ILE A 526 10.02 -0.13 14.37
CA ILE A 526 9.66 0.16 15.77
C ILE A 526 9.73 -1.20 16.43
N THR A 527 10.87 -1.46 17.07
CA THR A 527 11.08 -2.67 17.83
C THR A 527 10.03 -2.67 18.93
N PRO A 528 9.14 -3.67 18.97
CA PRO A 528 8.26 -3.80 20.11
C PRO A 528 9.16 -3.95 21.34
N LYS A 529 8.97 -3.07 22.33
CA LYS A 529 9.48 -3.30 23.68
C LYS A 529 8.76 -4.50 24.27
#